data_AF-A0A7K4KGH2-F1
#
_entry.id   AF-A0A7K4KGH2-F1
#
_cell.length_a   1.000
_cell.length_b   1.000
_cell.length_c   1.000
_cell.angle_alpha   90.00
_cell.angle_beta   90.00
_cell.angle_gamma   90.00
#
_symmetry.space_group_name_H-M   'P 1'
#
loop_
_entity.id
_entity.type
_entity.pdbx_description
1 polymer ?
#
loop_
_entity_poly.entity_id
_entity_poly.type
_entity_poly.pdbx_seq_one_letter_code
_entity_poly.pdbx_strand_id
1 'polypeptide(L)'
;LLSAVEPARLRLTRLDERIYGEFRRRFGGLRVERLDPEELKSEEAKAKWRPFCLQFEGLVEDFNFGTLLRLDCREGYTEENSILGE
;
A
#
# COMPACT_ATOMS: atom_id res chain seq x y z
N LEU A 1 -5.22 -15.69 6.14
CA LEU A 1 -5.93 -15.25 4.92
C LEU A 1 -5.23 -15.74 3.67
N LEU A 2 -4.01 -15.30 3.37
CA LEU A 2 -3.27 -15.74 2.18
C LEU A 2 -2.99 -17.26 2.13
N SER A 3 -2.95 -17.93 3.29
CA SER A 3 -2.85 -19.40 3.39
C SER A 3 -4.20 -20.14 3.26
N ALA A 4 -5.31 -19.41 3.29
CA ALA A 4 -6.66 -19.97 3.36
C ALA A 4 -7.48 -19.72 2.09
N VAL A 5 -7.16 -18.67 1.32
CA VAL A 5 -7.83 -18.34 0.07
C VAL A 5 -6.80 -17.97 -0.99
N GLU A 6 -7.12 -18.25 -2.25
CA GLU A 6 -6.31 -17.83 -3.39
C GLU A 6 -6.17 -16.29 -3.39
N PRO A 7 -4.95 -15.74 -3.34
CA PRO A 7 -4.74 -14.30 -3.19
C PRO A 7 -5.39 -13.46 -4.30
N ALA A 8 -5.45 -13.98 -5.53
CA ALA A 8 -6.06 -13.30 -6.68
C ALA A 8 -7.58 -13.07 -6.53
N ARG A 9 -8.22 -13.84 -5.64
CA ARG A 9 -9.67 -13.72 -5.34
C ARG A 9 -9.95 -12.82 -4.15
N LEU A 10 -8.91 -12.40 -3.43
CA LEU A 10 -9.05 -11.55 -2.26
C LEU A 10 -9.40 -10.13 -2.72
N ARG A 11 -10.52 -9.62 -2.22
CA ARG A 11 -10.94 -8.23 -2.43
C ARG A 11 -10.87 -7.50 -1.10
N LEU A 12 -10.14 -6.40 -1.07
CA LEU A 12 -9.97 -5.57 0.13
C LEU A 12 -11.07 -4.52 0.21
N THR A 13 -11.43 -3.94 -0.93
CA THR A 13 -12.46 -2.92 -1.06
C THR A 13 -13.28 -3.13 -2.32
N ARG A 14 -14.40 -2.41 -2.45
CA ARG A 14 -15.19 -2.35 -3.70
C ARG A 14 -14.47 -1.57 -4.81
N LEU A 15 -13.37 -0.89 -4.49
CA LEU A 15 -12.65 0.03 -5.37
C LEU A 15 -11.26 -0.48 -5.77
N ASP A 16 -10.94 -1.74 -5.50
CA ASP A 16 -9.60 -2.32 -5.71
C ASP A 16 -9.05 -2.06 -7.12
N GLU A 17 -9.85 -2.25 -8.17
CA GLU A 17 -9.43 -2.00 -9.56
C GLU A 17 -9.08 -0.52 -9.81
N ARG A 18 -9.87 0.40 -9.23
CA ARG A 18 -9.64 1.84 -9.35
C ARG A 18 -8.38 2.23 -8.57
N ILE A 19 -8.24 1.74 -7.35
CA ILE A 19 -7.07 1.98 -6.49
C ILE A 19 -5.81 1.48 -7.21
N TYR A 20 -5.85 0.25 -7.73
CA TYR A 20 -4.72 -0.34 -8.44
C TYR A 20 -4.36 0.44 -9.72
N GLY A 21 -5.35 0.83 -10.53
CA GLY A 21 -5.11 1.62 -11.74
C GLY A 21 -4.46 2.98 -11.44
N GLU A 22 -4.97 3.70 -10.45
CA GLU A 22 -4.41 4.97 -9.98
C GLU A 22 -3.00 4.80 -9.41
N PHE A 23 -2.79 3.74 -8.63
CA PHE A 23 -1.49 3.41 -8.05
C PHE A 23 -0.45 3.15 -9.15
N ARG A 24 -0.76 2.30 -10.14
CA ARG A 24 0.15 1.99 -11.25
C ARG A 24 0.42 3.21 -12.13
N ARG A 25 -0.54 4.12 -12.27
CA ARG A 25 -0.34 5.39 -13.00
C ARG A 25 0.62 6.34 -12.28
N ARG A 26 0.48 6.49 -10.96
CA ARG A 26 1.25 7.48 -10.18
C ARG A 26 2.59 6.95 -9.65
N PHE A 27 2.65 5.66 -9.37
CA PHE A 27 3.80 4.96 -8.78
C PHE A 27 4.27 3.79 -9.67
N GLY A 28 4.13 3.90 -10.99
CA GLY A 28 4.47 2.82 -11.94
C GLY A 28 5.93 2.33 -11.86
N GLY A 29 6.85 3.19 -11.40
CA GLY A 29 8.24 2.86 -11.17
C GLY A 29 8.54 2.25 -9.79
N LEU A 30 7.57 2.22 -8.87
CA LEU A 30 7.77 1.68 -7.52
C LEU A 30 7.97 0.16 -7.59
N ARG A 31 9.04 -0.32 -6.96
CA ARG A 31 9.37 -1.74 -6.91
C ARG A 31 8.57 -2.44 -5.81
N VAL A 32 7.35 -2.86 -6.14
CA VAL A 32 6.43 -3.51 -5.17
C VAL A 32 6.95 -4.81 -4.56
N GLU A 33 7.94 -5.47 -5.16
CA GLU A 33 8.57 -6.66 -4.57
C GLU A 33 9.40 -6.32 -3.33
N ARG A 34 10.07 -5.16 -3.36
CA ARG A 34 10.96 -4.68 -2.30
C ARG A 34 10.91 -3.16 -2.26
N LEU A 35 10.25 -2.64 -1.25
CA LEU A 35 10.04 -1.22 -1.02
C LEU A 35 11.23 -0.61 -0.29
N ASP A 36 11.62 0.58 -0.72
CA ASP A 36 12.54 1.43 0.02
C ASP A 36 11.74 2.28 1.02
N PRO A 37 12.03 2.21 2.34
CA PRO A 37 11.39 3.08 3.33
C PRO A 37 11.44 4.57 2.99
N GLU A 38 12.49 5.05 2.34
CA GLU A 38 12.62 6.46 1.94
C GLU A 38 11.61 6.84 0.85
N GLU A 39 11.24 5.91 -0.04
CA GLU A 39 10.18 6.13 -1.04
C GLU A 39 8.77 6.14 -0.45
N LEU A 40 8.64 5.82 0.85
CA LEU A 40 7.38 5.82 1.60
C LEU A 40 7.32 6.95 2.64
N LYS A 41 8.42 7.19 3.36
CA LYS A 41 8.46 8.06 4.55
C LYS A 41 9.17 9.40 4.40
N SER A 42 9.96 9.61 3.33
CA SER A 42 10.54 10.93 3.07
C SER A 42 9.44 11.98 2.90
N GLU A 43 9.76 13.26 3.14
CA GLU A 43 8.78 14.33 2.99
C GLU A 43 8.31 14.46 1.53
N GLU A 44 9.20 14.22 0.57
CA GLU A 44 8.91 14.16 -0.85
C GLU A 44 7.97 12.98 -1.19
N ALA A 45 8.20 11.81 -0.58
CA ALA A 45 7.32 10.67 -0.74
C ALA A 45 5.93 10.96 -0.16
N LYS A 46 5.84 11.46 1.07
CA LYS A 46 4.57 11.84 1.70
C LYS A 46 3.81 12.86 0.87
N ALA A 47 4.49 13.83 0.26
CA ALA A 47 3.86 14.80 -0.63
C ALA A 47 3.25 14.15 -1.89
N LYS A 48 3.76 13.01 -2.36
CA LYS A 48 3.18 12.22 -3.46
C LYS A 48 2.05 11.30 -3.01
N TRP A 49 2.19 10.68 -1.85
CA TRP A 49 1.24 9.72 -1.27
C TRP A 49 -0.02 10.39 -0.72
N ARG A 50 0.09 11.53 -0.02
CA ARG A 50 -1.08 12.23 0.56
C ARG A 50 -2.19 12.52 -0.46
N PRO A 51 -1.94 13.15 -1.63
CA PRO A 51 -2.98 13.37 -2.63
C PRO A 51 -3.57 12.06 -3.19
N PHE A 52 -2.75 11.00 -3.26
CA PHE A 52 -3.22 9.69 -3.71
C PHE A 52 -4.18 9.05 -2.71
N CYS A 53 -3.94 9.17 -1.40
CA CYS A 53 -4.85 8.62 -0.38
C CYS A 53 -6.13 9.47 -0.26
N LEU A 54 -6.00 10.80 -0.26
CA LEU A 54 -7.14 11.73 -0.10
C LEU A 54 -8.20 11.60 -1.19
N GLN A 55 -7.85 11.14 -2.41
CA GLN A 55 -8.85 10.93 -3.46
C GLN A 55 -9.88 9.81 -3.13
N PHE A 56 -9.60 9.01 -2.09
CA PHE A 56 -10.46 7.95 -1.60
C PHE A 56 -11.15 8.31 -0.27
N GLU A 57 -10.96 9.53 0.24
CA GLU A 57 -11.68 10.04 1.41
C GLU A 57 -13.19 9.99 1.17
N GLY A 58 -13.94 9.40 2.12
CA GLY A 58 -15.39 9.18 2.01
C GLY A 58 -15.81 8.07 1.03
N LEU A 59 -14.86 7.48 0.29
CA LEU A 59 -15.09 6.32 -0.60
C LEU A 59 -14.59 5.02 0.01
N VAL A 60 -13.49 5.10 0.77
CA VAL A 60 -12.95 4.02 1.59
C VAL A 60 -13.10 4.46 3.04
N GLU A 61 -13.86 3.70 3.82
CA GLU A 61 -14.27 4.03 5.20
C GLU A 61 -13.06 4.32 6.11
N ASP A 62 -12.03 3.47 6.00
CA ASP A 62 -10.83 3.51 6.84
C ASP A 62 -9.57 3.84 6.02
N PHE A 63 -9.66 4.83 5.11
CA PHE A 63 -8.55 5.15 4.18
C PHE A 63 -7.24 5.59 4.85
N ASN A 64 -7.30 6.02 6.11
CA ASN A 64 -6.17 6.48 6.94
C ASN A 64 -5.86 5.52 8.11
N PHE A 65 -6.34 4.29 8.05
CA PHE A 65 -6.09 3.31 9.11
C PHE A 65 -4.65 2.78 9.07
N GLY A 66 -3.97 2.90 10.21
CA GLY A 66 -2.60 2.44 10.39
C GLY A 66 -2.46 0.95 10.07
N THR A 67 -1.75 0.63 8.99
CA THR A 67 -1.59 -0.76 8.53
C THR A 67 -0.12 -1.16 8.50
N LEU A 68 0.18 -2.36 9.02
CA LEU A 68 1.53 -2.92 8.97
C LEU A 68 1.83 -3.49 7.58
N LEU A 69 2.81 -2.90 6.91
CA LEU A 69 3.26 -3.26 5.57
C LEU A 69 4.64 -3.94 5.64
N ARG A 70 4.84 -4.98 4.82
CA ARG A 70 6.17 -5.58 4.63
C ARG A 70 6.97 -4.80 3.59
N LEU A 71 8.26 -4.63 3.83
CA LEU A 71 9.17 -3.98 2.88
C LEU A 71 9.54 -4.95 1.75
N ASP A 72 9.92 -6.18 2.07
CA ASP A 72 10.11 -7.28 1.12
C ASP A 72 8.94 -8.28 1.23
N CYS A 73 8.28 -8.53 0.11
CA CYS A 73 7.10 -9.40 0.08
C CYS A 73 7.44 -10.89 0.24
N ARG A 74 8.71 -11.27 0.06
CA ARG A 74 9.22 -12.64 0.17
C ARG A 74 9.60 -13.01 1.60
N GLU A 75 9.76 -12.03 2.46
CA GLU A 75 10.12 -12.20 3.87
C GLU A 75 8.89 -12.10 4.80
N GLY A 76 9.07 -12.54 6.04
CA GLY A 76 8.03 -12.45 7.07
C GLY A 76 7.89 -11.04 7.65
N TYR A 77 6.95 -10.87 8.58
CA TYR A 77 6.90 -9.66 9.40
C TYR A 77 7.99 -9.74 10.47
N THR A 78 8.96 -8.83 10.41
CA THR A 78 10.00 -8.60 11.44
C THR A 78 10.15 -7.10 11.67
N GLU A 79 10.93 -6.69 12.67
CA GLU A 79 11.20 -5.27 12.93
C GLU A 79 11.89 -4.59 11.72
N GLU A 80 12.82 -5.29 11.08
CA GLU A 80 13.60 -4.79 9.96
C GLU A 80 12.83 -4.80 8.63
N ASN A 81 11.85 -5.71 8.49
CA ASN A 81 11.08 -5.88 7.26
C ASN A 81 9.67 -5.29 7.35
N SER A 82 9.32 -4.57 8.41
CA SER A 82 7.95 -4.04 8.57
C SER A 82 7.93 -2.55 8.83
N ILE A 83 6.90 -1.89 8.30
CA ILE A 83 6.68 -0.47 8.47
C ILE A 83 5.20 -0.18 8.71
N LEU A 84 4.89 0.80 9.56
CA LEU A 84 3.54 1.31 9.71
C LEU A 84 3.27 2.32 8.57
N GLY A 85 2.23 2.06 7.77
CA GLY A 85 1.67 3.02 6.84
C GLY A 85 0.57 3.82 7.50
N GLU A 86 0.73 5.14 7.54
CA GLU A 86 -0.20 6.15 8.08
C GLU A 86 -0.28 7.36 7.14
#